data_AF-A0A271LXV4-F1
#
_entry.id   AF-A0A271LXV4-F1
#
_cell.length_a   1.000
_cell.length_b   1.000
_cell.length_c   1.000
_cell.angle_alpha   90.00
_cell.angle_beta   90.00
_cell.angle_gamma   90.00
#
_symmetry.space_group_name_H-M   'P 1'
#
loop_
_entity.id
_entity.type
_entity.pdbx_description
1 polymer ?
#
loop_
_entity_poly.entity_id
_entity_poly.type
_entity_poly.pdbx_seq_one_letter_code
_entity_poly.pdbx_strand_id
1 'polypeptide(L)' 'MNDRINTLDELLSDPMVRLVMERDRVQPAELRTLLEEKVRRAEDDAPVANRPVDDRPVEDRFVPPAHVVAKACHTLWLCG' A
#
# COMPACT_ATOMS: atom_id res chain seq x y z
N MET A 1 2.00 -15.00 20.66
CA MET A 1 1.17 -13.82 20.33
C MET A 1 0.64 -14.03 18.92
N ASN A 2 -0.61 -13.68 18.64
CA ASN A 2 -1.08 -13.64 17.24
C ASN A 2 -0.53 -12.34 16.64
N ASP A 3 0.74 -12.36 16.25
CA ASP A 3 1.51 -11.22 15.72
C ASP A 3 1.12 -10.86 14.27
N ARG A 4 -0.13 -11.15 13.89
CA ARG A 4 -0.63 -10.94 12.54
C ARG A 4 -1.66 -9.82 12.57
N ILE A 5 -1.25 -8.67 12.07
CA ILE A 5 -2.12 -7.56 11.72
C ILE A 5 -2.83 -7.96 10.42
N ASN A 6 -4.15 -8.17 10.49
CA ASN A 6 -4.93 -8.68 9.36
C ASN A 6 -5.74 -7.58 8.67
N THR A 7 -5.85 -6.40 9.29
CA THR A 7 -6.60 -5.28 8.75
C THR A 7 -5.77 -3.99 8.76
N LEU A 8 -6.09 -3.08 7.84
CA LEU A 8 -5.48 -1.75 7.81
C LEU A 8 -5.77 -0.98 9.11
N ASP A 9 -6.95 -1.19 9.71
CA ASP A 9 -7.33 -0.54 10.97
C ASP A 9 -6.46 -0.98 12.14
N GLU A 10 -6.16 -2.27 12.24
CA GLU A 10 -5.22 -2.82 13.22
C GLU A 10 -3.82 -2.24 13.02
N LEU A 11 -3.36 -2.09 11.76
CA LEU A 11 -2.05 -1.51 11.46
C LEU A 11 -1.97 -0.04 11.89
N LEU A 12 -2.98 0.75 11.55
CA LEU A 12 -3.02 2.18 11.87
C LEU A 12 -3.27 2.45 13.36
N SER A 13 -3.76 1.45 14.09
CA SER A 13 -3.96 1.49 15.54
C SER A 13 -2.75 0.98 16.32
N ASP A 14 -1.78 0.34 15.67
CA ASP A 14 -0.57 -0.17 16.32
C ASP A 14 0.24 0.97 16.97
N PRO A 15 0.65 0.83 18.25
CA PRO A 15 1.36 1.90 18.96
C PRO A 15 2.66 2.33 18.27
N MET A 16 3.41 1.41 17.68
CA MET A 16 4.66 1.73 17.01
C MET A 16 4.40 2.51 15.72
N VAL A 17 3.40 2.07 14.95
CA VAL A 17 2.99 2.77 13.73
C VAL A 17 2.50 4.18 14.06
N ARG A 18 1.67 4.36 15.09
CA ARG A 18 1.18 5.70 15.49
C ARG A 18 2.32 6.65 15.87
N LEU A 19 3.33 6.17 16.60
CA LEU A 19 4.50 6.97 16.96
C LEU A 19 5.28 7.44 15.72
N VAL A 20 5.47 6.55 14.74
CA VAL A 20 6.16 6.91 13.48
C VAL A 20 5.33 7.92 12.68
N MET A 21 4.02 7.71 12.59
CA MET A 21 3.12 8.62 11.90
C MET A 21 3.13 10.01 12.55
N GLU A 22 3.09 10.10 13.88
CA GLU A 22 3.17 11.37 14.60
C GLU A 22 4.51 12.09 14.33
N ARG A 23 5.64 11.36 14.41
CA ARG A 23 6.97 11.89 14.08
C ARG A 23 7.00 12.51 12.69
N ASP A 24 6.41 11.81 11.71
CA ASP A 24 6.41 12.21 10.30
C ASP A 24 5.20 13.09 9.93
N ARG A 25 4.41 13.52 10.93
CA ARG A 25 3.21 14.37 10.79
C ARG A 25 2.12 13.79 9.86
N VAL A 26 2.03 12.47 9.78
CA VAL A 26 1.01 11.76 9.01
C VAL A 26 -0.24 11.54 9.84
N GLN A 27 -1.40 11.91 9.32
CA GLN A 27 -2.70 11.68 9.97
C GLN A 27 -3.26 10.30 9.60
N PRO A 28 -3.60 9.42 10.57
CA PRO A 28 -4.11 8.08 10.29
C PRO A 28 -5.37 8.03 9.45
N ALA A 29 -6.32 8.93 9.71
CA ALA A 29 -7.57 9.00 8.96
C ALA A 29 -7.34 9.34 7.48
N GLU A 30 -6.44 10.27 7.20
CA GLU A 30 -6.11 10.68 5.83
C GLU A 30 -5.38 9.56 5.08
N LEU A 31 -4.39 8.94 5.72
CA LEU A 31 -3.67 7.81 5.14
C LEU A 31 -4.62 6.65 4.80
N ARG A 32 -5.59 6.37 5.67
CA ARG A 32 -6.61 5.35 5.44
C ARG A 32 -7.41 5.65 4.17
N THR A 33 -7.97 6.86 4.06
CA THR A 33 -8.78 7.25 2.89
C THR A 33 -7.99 7.15 1.60
N LEU A 34 -6.72 7.57 1.61
CA LEU A 34 -5.84 7.47 0.44
C LEU A 34 -5.61 6.01 0.02
N LEU A 35 -5.32 5.12 0.98
CA LEU A 35 -5.10 3.70 0.67
C LEU A 35 -6.38 3.02 0.17
N GLU A 36 -7.52 3.28 0.81
CA GLU A 36 -8.82 2.74 0.38
C GLU A 36 -9.22 3.24 -1.02
N GLU A 37 -8.94 4.50 -1.36
CA GLU A 37 -9.17 5.05 -2.69
C GLU A 37 -8.30 4.37 -3.76
N LYS A 38 -7.04 4.06 -3.42
CA LYS A 38 -6.13 3.36 -4.34
C LYS A 38 -6.49 1.90 -4.56
N VAL A 39 -6.96 1.21 -3.51
CA VAL A 39 -7.48 -0.16 -3.63
C VAL A 39 -8.71 -0.17 -4.53
N ARG A 40 -9.67 0.72 -4.30
CA ARG A 40 -10.88 0.82 -5.13
C ARG A 40 -10.56 1.07 -6.61
N ARG A 41 -9.61 1.97 -6.90
CA ARG A 41 -9.14 2.19 -8.28
C ARG A 41 -8.50 0.94 -8.89
N ALA A 42 -7.79 0.14 -8.11
CA ALA A 42 -7.22 -1.12 -8.59
C ALA A 42 -8.30 -2.17 -8.89
N GLU A 43 -9.39 -2.19 -8.12
CA GLU A 43 -10.55 -3.05 -8.36
C GLU A 43 -11.39 -2.58 -9.55
N ASP A 44 -11.55 -1.27 -9.75
CA ASP A 44 -12.25 -0.68 -10.89
C ASP A 44 -11.46 -0.81 -12.21
N ASP A 45 -10.11 -0.82 -12.13
CA ASP A 45 -9.20 -1.12 -13.24
C ASP A 45 -9.01 -2.63 -13.48
N ALA A 46 -9.60 -3.50 -12.65
CA ALA A 46 -9.65 -4.93 -12.94
C ALA A 46 -10.55 -5.14 -14.17
N PRO A 47 -10.11 -5.92 -15.18
CA PRO A 47 -10.84 -6.00 -16.43
C PRO A 47 -12.20 -6.65 -16.18
N VAL A 48 -13.26 -5.84 -16.25
CA VAL A 48 -14.62 -6.31 -16.48
C VAL A 48 -14.54 -7.22 -17.70
N ALA A 49 -14.80 -8.51 -17.48
CA ALA A 49 -14.67 -9.60 -18.43
C ALA A 49 -15.65 -9.53 -19.63
N ASN A 50 -15.99 -8.34 -20.14
CA ASN A 50 -16.97 -8.12 -21.21
C ASN A 50 -16.63 -6.93 -22.13
N ARG A 51 -15.37 -6.71 -22.51
CA ARG A 51 -15.06 -5.86 -23.68
C ARG A 51 -14.20 -6.60 -24.71
N PRO A 52 -14.49 -6.45 -26.02
CA PRO A 52 -13.76 -7.14 -27.07
C PRO A 52 -12.31 -6.63 -27.13
N VAL A 53 -11.41 -7.60 -27.03
CA VAL A 53 -9.98 -7.64 -27.39
C VAL A 53 -9.45 -6.39 -28.11
N ASP A 54 -8.62 -5.62 -27.40
CA ASP A 54 -7.56 -4.82 -28.01
C ASP A 54 -6.26 -5.25 -27.30
N ASP A 55 -5.38 -5.93 -28.04
CA ASP A 55 -4.18 -6.65 -27.58
C ASP A 55 -3.12 -5.71 -26.98
N ARG A 56 -3.35 -5.22 -25.76
CA ARG A 56 -2.28 -4.68 -24.92
C ARG A 56 -2.08 -5.62 -23.74
N PRO A 57 -0.85 -6.14 -23.51
CA PRO A 57 -0.59 -6.88 -22.29
C PRO A 57 -0.82 -5.92 -21.13
N VAL A 58 -1.92 -6.13 -20.41
CA VAL A 58 -2.16 -5.52 -19.12
C VAL A 58 -1.06 -6.09 -18.24
N GLU A 59 0.02 -5.33 -18.06
CA GLU A 59 0.97 -5.63 -17.01
C GLU A 59 0.19 -5.52 -15.71
N ASP A 60 -0.19 -6.69 -15.20
CA ASP A 60 -0.59 -6.90 -13.82
C ASP A 60 0.43 -6.12 -12.99
N ARG A 61 -0.01 -5.01 -12.38
CA ARG A 61 0.89 -4.06 -11.70
C ARG A 61 1.45 -4.76 -10.48
N PHE A 62 2.49 -5.54 -10.71
CA PHE A 62 3.18 -6.32 -9.72
C PHE A 62 3.85 -5.34 -8.77
N VAL A 63 3.22 -5.12 -7.62
CA VAL A 63 3.84 -4.44 -6.50
C VAL A 63 4.67 -5.49 -5.79
N PRO A 64 6.01 -5.44 -5.88
CA PRO A 64 6.84 -6.42 -5.19
C PRO A 64 6.64 -6.31 -3.68
N PRO A 65 6.84 -7.41 -2.93
CA PRO A 65 6.70 -7.40 -1.48
C PRO A 65 7.46 -6.23 -0.83
N ALA A 66 6.90 -5.64 0.22
CA ALA A 66 7.44 -4.41 0.83
C ALA A 66 8.92 -4.50 1.22
N HIS A 67 9.41 -5.68 1.64
CA HIS A 67 10.82 -5.88 1.97
C HIS A 67 11.77 -5.78 0.77
N VAL A 68 11.28 -6.02 -0.45
CA VAL A 68 12.03 -5.85 -1.70
C VAL A 68 12.18 -4.36 -2.03
N VAL A 69 11.09 -3.60 -1.90
CA VAL A 69 11.08 -2.13 -2.09
C VAL A 69 11.97 -1.45 -1.06
N ALA A 70 11.82 -1.81 0.22
CA ALA A 70 12.61 -1.26 1.31
C ALA A 70 14.12 -1.48 1.11
N LYS A 71 14.53 -2.65 0.60
CA LYS A 71 15.95 -2.94 0.31
C LYS A 71 16.50 -2.05 -0.82
N ALA A 72 15.69 -1.77 -1.84
CA ALA A 72 16.09 -0.89 -2.93
C ALA A 72 16.17 0.59 -2.49
N CYS A 73 15.30 1.02 -1.58
CA CYS A 73 15.26 2.39 -1.06
C CYS A 73 16.19 2.65 0.13
N HIS A 74 16.83 1.61 0.66
CA HIS A 74 17.69 1.66 1.86
C HIS A 74 18.79 2.73 1.76
N THR A 75 19.41 2.90 0.59
CA THR A 75 20.46 3.91 0.37
C THR A 75 19.95 5.34 0.37
N LEU A 76 18.67 5.56 0.01
CA LEU A 76 18.04 6.87 0.00
C LEU A 76 17.53 7.27 1.39
N TRP A 77 17.22 6.30 2.25
CA TRP A 77 16.65 6.56 3.58
C TRP A 77 17.70 6.64 4.69
N LEU A 78 18.88 6.04 4.53
CA LEU A 78 19.91 5.99 5.56
C LEU A 78 21.16 6.83 5.24
N CYS A 79 21.21 7.46 4.07
CA CYS A 79 22.21 8.47 3.75
C CYS A 79 21.53 9.86 3.76
N GLY A 80 21.39 10.42 4.96
CA GLY A 80 21.15 11.84 5.21
C GLY A 80 22.38 12.48 5.82
#